data_AF-A0A3D1UUE0-F1
#
_entry.id   AF-A0A3D1UUE0-F1
#
_cell.length_a   1.000
_cell.length_b   1.000
_cell.length_c   1.000
_cell.angle_alpha   90.00
_cell.angle_beta   90.00
_cell.angle_gamma   90.00
#
_symmetry.space_group_name_H-M   'P 1'
#
loop_
_entity.id
_entity.type
_entity.pdbx_description
1 polymer ?
#
loop_
_entity_poly.entity_id
_entity_poly.type
_entity_poly.pdbx_seq_one_letter_code
_entity_poly.pdbx_strand_id
1 'polypeptide(L)'
;MIDTILSNVGNFLAGAQAMMMYWGLAILGTIFFGITCLLSLFRLGGIDNPDFDADGSVLDHADTGYLDFKLFSLRSVLAFLTVFGWGGVIWGSKGIAGFFLALFCGFITMLITASILYFTMRLQYSGNVRAEDFNGKAGTVYLSIPGGSVEAGKIVVSIGGATHELQAVAEEPLPTGTPIVVVKSLDGKRFLVEKVK
;
A
#
# COMPACT_ATOMS: atom_id res chain seq x y z
N MET A 1 42.07 18.29 20.98
CA MET A 1 40.77 18.73 21.53
C MET A 1 39.61 17.94 20.93
N ILE A 2 39.54 17.81 19.59
CA ILE A 2 38.50 17.03 18.90
C ILE A 2 38.57 15.52 19.22
N ASP A 3 39.76 14.93 19.27
CA ASP A 3 39.92 13.49 19.61
C ASP A 3 39.48 13.15 21.04
N THR A 4 39.65 14.08 21.97
CA THR A 4 39.20 13.94 23.37
C THR A 4 37.67 14.02 23.48
N ILE A 5 37.03 14.83 22.64
CA ILE A 5 35.56 14.91 22.56
C ILE A 5 35.01 13.61 21.94
N LEU A 6 35.62 13.14 20.85
CA LEU A 6 35.28 11.88 20.19
C LEU A 6 35.44 10.67 21.11
N SER A 7 36.52 10.59 21.90
CA SER A 7 36.72 9.47 22.83
C SER A 7 35.74 9.51 24.01
N ASN A 8 35.43 10.68 24.55
CA ASN A 8 34.43 10.83 25.62
C ASN A 8 33.01 10.49 25.15
N VAL A 9 32.62 10.94 23.95
CA VAL A 9 31.32 10.60 23.35
C VAL A 9 31.28 9.10 22.99
N GLY A 10 32.38 8.53 22.51
CA GLY A 10 32.49 7.10 22.27
C GLY A 10 32.31 6.26 23.53
N ASN A 11 32.94 6.64 24.64
CA ASN A 11 32.77 5.97 25.92
C ASN A 11 31.36 6.14 26.51
N PHE A 12 30.70 7.28 26.28
CA PHE A 12 29.31 7.47 26.69
C PHE A 12 28.34 6.60 25.88
N LEU A 13 28.54 6.53 24.57
CA LEU A 13 27.73 5.69 23.66
C LEU A 13 27.98 4.18 23.84
N ALA A 14 29.19 3.81 24.28
CA ALA A 14 29.50 2.44 24.71
C ALA A 14 29.15 2.19 26.19
N GLY A 15 28.71 3.22 26.91
CA GLY A 15 28.34 3.13 28.32
C GLY A 15 27.05 2.36 28.53
N ALA A 16 26.88 1.80 29.74
CA ALA A 16 25.69 1.01 30.12
C ALA A 16 24.37 1.78 29.91
N GLN A 17 24.38 3.11 30.03
CA GLN A 17 23.21 3.97 29.83
C GLN A 17 22.76 4.02 28.36
N ALA A 18 23.70 4.09 27.42
CA ALA A 18 23.39 4.09 25.99
C ALA A 18 22.91 2.70 25.54
N MET A 19 23.49 1.62 26.08
CA MET A 19 22.98 0.27 25.84
C MET A 19 21.53 0.11 26.34
N MET A 20 21.20 0.63 27.52
CA MET A 20 19.81 0.63 28.03
C MET A 20 18.85 1.34 27.07
N MET A 21 19.25 2.46 26.47
CA MET A 21 18.44 3.16 25.48
C MET A 21 18.25 2.31 24.21
N TYR A 22 19.30 1.68 23.68
CA TYR A 22 19.17 0.79 22.51
C TYR A 22 18.25 -0.40 22.77
N TRP A 23 18.39 -1.03 23.94
CA TRP A 23 17.49 -2.11 24.37
C TRP A 23 16.03 -1.63 24.49
N GLY A 24 15.81 -0.45 25.06
CA GLY A 24 14.48 0.15 25.16
C GLY A 24 13.82 0.37 23.79
N LEU A 25 14.56 0.94 22.84
CA LEU A 25 14.08 1.13 21.46
C LEU A 25 13.81 -0.22 20.75
N ALA A 26 14.73 -1.19 20.90
CA ALA A 26 14.60 -2.51 20.26
C ALA A 26 13.38 -3.28 20.77
N ILE A 27 13.16 -3.30 22.09
CA ILE A 27 12.03 -3.99 22.70
C ILE A 27 10.72 -3.31 22.32
N LEU A 28 10.63 -1.98 22.44
CA LEU A 28 9.42 -1.23 22.09
C LEU A 28 9.02 -1.49 20.62
N GLY A 29 10.01 -1.40 19.73
CA GLY A 29 9.81 -1.68 18.31
C GLY A 29 9.37 -3.11 18.04
N THR A 30 10.01 -4.10 18.67
CA THR A 30 9.68 -5.52 18.50
C THR A 30 8.28 -5.85 19.03
N ILE A 31 7.86 -5.25 20.16
CA ILE A 31 6.50 -5.42 20.68
C ILE A 31 5.46 -4.90 19.68
N PHE A 32 5.68 -3.71 19.13
CA PHE A 32 4.78 -3.12 18.13
C PHE A 32 4.67 -3.99 16.87
N PHE A 33 5.81 -4.48 16.35
CA PHE A 33 5.83 -5.43 15.23
C PHE A 33 5.16 -6.75 15.58
N GLY A 34 5.38 -7.27 16.79
CA GLY A 34 4.76 -8.50 17.28
C GLY A 34 3.24 -8.39 17.32
N ILE A 35 2.71 -7.29 17.84
CA ILE A 35 1.27 -7.01 17.87
C ILE A 35 0.73 -6.91 16.44
N THR A 36 1.40 -6.15 15.56
CA THR A 36 0.95 -5.98 14.17
C THR A 36 0.96 -7.31 13.40
N CYS A 37 2.02 -8.11 13.56
CA CYS A 37 2.13 -9.45 13.00
C CYS A 37 1.04 -10.39 13.53
N LEU A 38 0.73 -10.32 14.83
CA LEU A 38 -0.34 -11.10 15.44
C LEU A 38 -1.72 -10.73 14.87
N LEU A 39 -2.02 -9.43 14.81
CA LEU A 39 -3.27 -8.91 14.25
C LEU A 39 -3.45 -9.29 12.77
N SER A 40 -2.36 -9.25 12.02
CA SER A 40 -2.26 -9.68 10.62
C SER A 40 -2.55 -11.18 10.47
N LEU A 41 -1.93 -12.02 11.32
CA LEU A 41 -2.13 -13.48 11.30
C LEU A 41 -3.58 -13.88 11.62
N PHE A 42 -4.19 -13.25 12.62
CA PHE A 42 -5.58 -13.52 12.98
C PHE A 42 -6.59 -12.79 12.07
N ARG A 43 -6.11 -12.04 11.06
CA ARG A 43 -6.93 -11.28 10.11
C ARG A 43 -7.95 -10.35 10.81
N LEU A 44 -7.70 -10.04 12.09
CA LEU A 44 -8.55 -9.28 13.00
C LEU A 44 -8.22 -7.78 12.97
N GLY A 45 -7.22 -7.40 12.20
CA GLY A 45 -7.00 -6.04 11.75
C GLY A 45 -6.57 -6.08 10.30
N GLY A 46 -7.31 -5.42 9.41
CA GLY A 46 -7.01 -5.26 7.98
C GLY A 46 -5.77 -4.39 7.71
N ILE A 47 -4.71 -4.56 8.50
CA ILE A 47 -3.53 -3.69 8.54
C ILE A 47 -2.50 -4.07 7.47
N ASP A 48 -2.54 -5.30 6.95
CA ASP A 48 -1.50 -5.87 6.08
C ASP A 48 -2.05 -6.43 4.75
N ASN A 49 -3.04 -5.76 4.14
CA ASN A 49 -3.28 -5.95 2.71
C ASN A 49 -2.49 -4.89 1.93
N PRO A 50 -1.71 -5.27 0.89
CA PRO A 50 -1.15 -4.32 -0.07
C PRO A 50 -2.21 -3.61 -0.93
N ASP A 51 -3.47 -4.05 -0.81
CA ASP A 51 -4.66 -3.33 -1.25
C ASP A 51 -5.24 -2.61 -0.03
N PHE A 52 -4.81 -1.35 0.13
CA PHE A 52 -5.30 -0.43 1.15
C PHE A 52 -6.71 0.05 0.78
N ASP A 53 -7.70 -0.84 0.86
CA ASP A 53 -9.11 -0.46 0.87
C ASP A 53 -9.50 -0.28 2.33
N ALA A 54 -9.60 1.00 2.72
CA ALA A 54 -10.07 1.45 4.01
C ALA A 54 -11.58 1.22 4.12
N ASP A 55 -11.99 -0.04 4.30
CA ASP A 55 -13.32 -0.36 4.78
C ASP A 55 -13.26 -1.49 5.81
N GLY A 56 -13.59 -1.16 7.06
CA GLY A 56 -13.73 -2.16 8.12
C GLY A 56 -13.04 -1.86 9.45
N SER A 57 -13.51 -0.81 10.12
CA SER A 57 -13.68 -0.71 11.58
C SER A 57 -12.44 -0.84 12.48
N VAL A 58 -11.92 0.31 12.93
CA VAL A 58 -11.83 0.57 14.38
C VAL A 58 -12.06 2.04 14.76
N LEU A 59 -12.04 3.00 13.83
CA LEU A 59 -12.41 4.39 14.15
C LEU A 59 -13.26 5.00 13.05
N ASP A 60 -14.55 4.88 13.29
CA ASP A 60 -15.65 5.59 12.64
C ASP A 60 -15.32 7.09 12.44
N HIS A 61 -15.44 7.55 11.19
CA HIS A 61 -15.71 8.95 10.80
C HIS A 61 -14.77 10.06 11.32
N ALA A 62 -13.54 10.14 10.81
CA ALA A 62 -12.81 11.41 10.80
C ALA A 62 -11.82 11.49 9.61
N ASP A 63 -12.16 12.26 8.57
CA ASP A 63 -11.29 12.79 7.52
C ASP A 63 -10.04 11.94 7.19
N THR A 64 -10.27 10.81 6.51
CA THR A 64 -9.34 9.68 6.39
C THR A 64 -8.06 9.95 5.59
N GLY A 65 -7.99 11.04 4.80
CA GLY A 65 -6.77 11.35 4.04
C GLY A 65 -5.55 11.71 4.91
N TYR A 66 -5.73 12.49 5.99
CA TYR A 66 -4.61 12.97 6.81
C TYR A 66 -4.15 11.97 7.87
N LEU A 67 -5.06 11.13 8.34
CA LEU A 67 -4.76 10.08 9.31
C LEU A 67 -3.99 8.93 8.65
N ASP A 68 -4.31 8.57 7.41
CA ASP A 68 -3.62 7.50 6.68
C ASP A 68 -2.15 7.81 6.42
N PHE A 69 -1.81 9.04 5.98
CA PHE A 69 -0.41 9.45 5.83
C PHE A 69 0.35 9.46 7.15
N LYS A 70 -0.31 9.82 8.26
CA LYS A 70 0.30 9.79 9.60
C LYS A 70 0.58 8.37 10.06
N LEU A 71 -0.33 7.43 9.84
CA LEU A 71 -0.13 6.02 10.21
C LEU A 71 0.99 5.38 9.39
N PHE A 72 1.09 5.68 8.10
CA PHE A 72 2.19 5.23 7.25
C PHE A 72 3.56 5.78 7.73
N SER A 73 3.62 7.08 8.01
CA SER A 73 4.83 7.70 8.55
C SER A 73 5.22 7.11 9.91
N LEU A 74 4.24 6.87 10.78
CA LEU A 74 4.48 6.30 12.11
C LEU A 74 5.03 4.87 12.04
N ARG A 75 4.45 4.00 11.18
CA ARG A 75 4.95 2.64 10.97
C ARG A 75 6.39 2.63 10.44
N SER A 76 6.70 3.51 9.50
CA SER A 76 8.05 3.65 8.94
C SER A 76 9.07 4.10 9.99
N VAL A 77 8.68 5.06 10.84
CA VAL A 77 9.52 5.52 11.96
C VAL A 77 9.73 4.40 12.99
N LEU A 78 8.67 3.65 13.34
CA LEU A 78 8.79 2.52 14.28
C LEU A 78 9.67 1.39 13.70
N ALA A 79 9.55 1.07 12.41
CA ALA A 79 10.44 0.13 11.72
C ALA A 79 11.90 0.56 11.78
N PHE A 80 12.16 1.84 11.51
CA PHE A 80 13.48 2.42 11.64
C PHE A 80 14.01 2.32 13.08
N LEU A 81 13.19 2.67 14.08
CA LEU A 81 13.57 2.60 15.50
C LEU A 81 13.88 1.16 15.96
N THR A 82 13.15 0.16 15.46
CA THR A 82 13.41 -1.26 15.76
C THR A 82 14.78 -1.69 15.23
N VAL A 83 15.05 -1.45 13.94
CA VAL A 83 16.33 -1.86 13.31
C VAL A 83 17.49 -1.05 13.88
N PHE A 84 17.29 0.24 14.12
CA PHE A 84 18.26 1.08 14.81
C PHE A 84 18.53 0.58 16.23
N GLY A 85 17.50 0.18 16.97
CA GLY A 85 17.62 -0.39 18.32
C GLY A 85 18.44 -1.68 18.32
N TRP A 86 18.10 -2.65 17.48
CA TRP A 86 18.85 -3.90 17.34
C TRP A 86 20.28 -3.67 16.82
N GLY A 87 20.44 -2.75 15.87
CA GLY A 87 21.76 -2.32 15.39
C GLY A 87 22.61 -1.68 16.50
N GLY A 88 22.01 -0.88 17.36
CA GLY A 88 22.64 -0.28 18.53
C GLY A 88 23.02 -1.32 19.59
N VAL A 89 22.22 -2.37 19.80
CA VAL A 89 22.57 -3.48 20.71
C VAL A 89 23.78 -4.27 20.19
N ILE A 90 23.82 -4.57 18.88
CA ILE A 90 24.89 -5.38 18.29
C ILE A 90 26.19 -4.59 18.14
N TRP A 91 26.12 -3.34 17.66
CA TRP A 91 27.29 -2.54 17.32
C TRP A 91 27.62 -1.43 18.32
N GLY A 92 26.75 -1.08 19.26
CA GLY A 92 26.95 0.01 20.21
C GLY A 92 28.17 -0.16 21.12
N SER A 93 28.65 -1.39 21.32
CA SER A 93 29.91 -1.69 22.02
C SER A 93 31.15 -1.10 21.34
N LYS A 94 31.05 -0.70 20.06
CA LYS A 94 32.13 -0.02 19.30
C LYS A 94 32.09 1.52 19.43
N GLY A 95 31.28 2.08 20.34
CA GLY A 95 31.17 3.52 20.57
C GLY A 95 30.61 4.27 19.35
N ILE A 96 31.25 5.37 18.94
CA ILE A 96 30.78 6.25 17.86
C ILE A 96 30.64 5.52 16.51
N ALA A 97 31.62 4.67 16.17
CA ALA A 97 31.57 3.91 14.91
C ALA A 97 30.36 2.96 14.87
N GLY A 98 29.99 2.40 16.02
CA GLY A 98 28.82 1.55 16.17
C GLY A 98 27.50 2.29 15.98
N PHE A 99 27.39 3.50 16.54
CA PHE A 99 26.23 4.37 16.35
C PHE A 99 26.01 4.74 14.88
N PHE A 100 27.06 5.16 14.18
CA PHE A 100 26.96 5.49 12.76
C PHE A 100 26.59 4.28 11.91
N LEU A 101 27.09 3.09 12.25
CA LEU A 101 26.76 1.87 11.54
C LEU A 101 25.31 1.42 11.78
N ALA A 102 24.80 1.56 13.02
CA ALA A 102 23.39 1.32 13.34
C ALA A 102 22.47 2.31 12.62
N LEU A 103 22.86 3.59 12.56
CA LEU A 103 22.13 4.63 11.84
C LEU A 103 22.08 4.33 10.33
N PHE A 104 23.22 3.93 9.75
CA PHE A 104 23.32 3.58 8.34
C PHE A 104 22.47 2.35 8.01
N CYS A 105 22.45 1.34 8.89
CA CYS A 105 21.60 0.16 8.75
C CYS A 105 20.12 0.54 8.77
N GLY A 106 19.68 1.35 9.73
CA GLY A 106 18.29 1.85 9.79
C GLY A 106 17.90 2.64 8.54
N PHE A 107 18.79 3.50 8.04
CA PHE A 107 18.54 4.29 6.83
C PHE A 107 18.41 3.41 5.58
N ILE A 108 19.27 2.39 5.45
CA ILE A 108 19.16 1.39 4.38
C ILE A 108 17.81 0.68 4.44
N THR A 109 17.36 0.26 5.62
CA THR A 109 16.04 -0.38 5.76
C THR A 109 14.92 0.53 5.30
N MET A 110 14.96 1.83 5.62
CA MET A 110 13.96 2.79 5.17
C MET A 110 13.93 2.91 3.63
N LEU A 111 15.12 2.97 2.98
CA LEU A 111 15.22 2.99 1.52
C LEU A 111 14.69 1.71 0.86
N ILE A 112 14.96 0.56 1.46
CA ILE A 112 14.49 -0.74 0.94
C ILE A 112 12.96 -0.78 0.98
N THR A 113 12.34 -0.45 2.10
CA THR A 113 10.88 -0.43 2.25
C THR A 113 10.23 0.54 1.27
N ALA A 114 10.79 1.75 1.11
CA ALA A 114 10.30 2.73 0.15
C ALA A 114 10.41 2.22 -1.30
N SER A 115 11.51 1.53 -1.64
CA SER A 115 11.70 0.96 -2.96
C SER A 115 10.69 -0.15 -3.25
N ILE A 116 10.45 -1.05 -2.30
CA ILE A 116 9.44 -2.12 -2.41
C ILE A 116 8.07 -1.50 -2.69
N LEU A 117 7.66 -0.50 -1.90
CA LEU A 117 6.37 0.16 -2.10
C LEU A 117 6.28 0.85 -3.47
N TYR A 118 7.35 1.51 -3.91
CA TYR A 118 7.40 2.13 -5.24
C TYR A 118 7.20 1.10 -6.35
N PHE A 119 7.88 -0.05 -6.26
CA PHE A 119 7.69 -1.13 -7.24
C PHE A 119 6.28 -1.70 -7.20
N THR A 120 5.69 -1.88 -6.00
CA THR A 120 4.30 -2.32 -5.86
C THR A 120 3.31 -1.34 -6.49
N MET A 121 3.43 -0.04 -6.19
CA MET A 121 2.60 1.00 -6.78
C MET A 121 2.78 1.08 -8.30
N ARG A 122 4.00 0.90 -8.79
CA ARG A 122 4.28 0.86 -10.23
C ARG A 122 3.62 -0.34 -10.90
N LEU A 123 3.55 -1.50 -10.23
CA LEU A 123 2.83 -2.67 -10.71
C LEU A 123 1.32 -2.41 -10.76
N GLN A 124 0.74 -1.84 -9.70
CA GLN A 124 -0.67 -1.47 -9.65
C GLN A 124 -1.05 -0.47 -10.76
N TYR A 125 -0.20 0.52 -11.03
CA TYR A 125 -0.44 1.49 -12.09
C TYR A 125 -0.44 0.86 -13.49
N SER A 126 0.37 -0.18 -13.74
CA SER A 126 0.35 -0.89 -15.02
C SER A 126 -0.90 -1.78 -15.22
N GLY A 127 -1.59 -2.12 -14.13
CA GLY A 127 -2.84 -2.87 -14.16
C GLY A 127 -4.10 -2.00 -14.27
N ASN A 128 -3.98 -0.67 -14.15
CA ASN A 128 -5.11 0.23 -14.27
C ASN A 128 -5.38 0.53 -15.75
N VAL A 129 -6.17 -0.34 -16.38
CA VAL A 129 -6.67 -0.14 -17.74
C VAL A 129 -7.48 1.15 -17.75
N ARG A 130 -7.07 2.12 -18.56
CA ARG A 130 -7.75 3.43 -18.58
C ARG A 130 -9.13 3.27 -19.21
N ALA A 131 -10.08 4.09 -18.79
CA ALA A 131 -11.43 4.12 -19.38
C ALA A 131 -11.39 4.26 -20.93
N GLU A 132 -10.36 4.94 -21.45
CA GLU A 132 -10.10 5.14 -22.87
C GLU A 132 -9.72 3.84 -23.62
N ASP A 133 -9.05 2.90 -22.95
CA ASP A 133 -8.57 1.64 -23.53
C ASP A 133 -9.71 0.65 -23.81
N PHE A 134 -10.88 0.87 -23.20
CA PHE A 134 -12.08 0.08 -23.41
C PHE A 134 -12.80 0.43 -24.72
N ASN A 135 -12.55 1.61 -25.30
CA ASN A 135 -13.20 2.02 -26.54
C ASN A 135 -12.80 1.08 -27.70
N GLY A 136 -13.79 0.54 -28.42
CA GLY A 136 -13.62 -0.38 -29.54
C GLY A 136 -13.33 -1.84 -29.14
N LYS A 137 -13.42 -2.19 -27.86
CA LYS A 137 -13.24 -3.58 -27.39
C LYS A 137 -14.56 -4.35 -27.38
N ALA A 138 -14.47 -5.61 -27.77
CA ALA A 138 -15.58 -6.56 -27.68
C ALA A 138 -15.70 -7.12 -26.25
N GLY A 139 -16.93 -7.31 -25.79
CA GLY A 139 -17.25 -7.87 -24.48
C GLY A 139 -18.57 -8.63 -24.50
N THR A 140 -19.01 -9.06 -23.33
CA THR A 140 -20.27 -9.81 -23.17
C THR A 140 -21.10 -9.19 -22.06
N VAL A 141 -22.41 -9.12 -22.28
CA VAL A 141 -23.37 -8.65 -21.27
C VAL A 141 -23.46 -9.69 -20.16
N TYR A 142 -23.12 -9.29 -18.94
CA TYR A 142 -23.24 -10.15 -17.75
C TYR A 142 -24.58 -9.91 -17.04
N LEU A 143 -24.97 -8.65 -16.88
CA LEU A 143 -26.28 -8.26 -16.37
C LEU A 143 -27.06 -7.57 -17.49
N SER A 144 -28.26 -8.07 -17.76
CA SER A 144 -29.14 -7.54 -18.82
C SER A 144 -29.29 -6.03 -18.72
N ILE A 145 -29.20 -5.35 -19.86
CA ILE A 145 -29.40 -3.91 -19.95
C ILE A 145 -30.85 -3.70 -20.42
N PRO A 146 -31.77 -3.24 -19.55
CA PRO A 146 -33.08 -2.80 -19.99
C PRO A 146 -32.88 -1.53 -20.82
N GLY A 147 -33.22 -1.61 -22.11
CA GLY A 147 -32.92 -0.56 -23.08
C GLY A 147 -33.43 0.81 -22.64
N GLY A 148 -32.66 1.85 -22.97
CA GLY A 148 -32.89 3.22 -22.53
C GLY A 148 -31.77 3.70 -21.62
N SER A 149 -31.31 4.93 -21.84
CA SER A 149 -30.12 5.52 -21.21
C SER A 149 -30.23 5.76 -19.69
N VAL A 150 -31.20 5.16 -19.01
CA VAL A 150 -31.58 5.41 -17.61
C VAL A 150 -31.08 4.30 -16.67
N GLU A 151 -31.19 3.03 -17.07
CA GLU A 151 -30.74 1.89 -16.24
C GLU A 151 -29.46 1.28 -16.80
N ALA A 152 -28.42 1.25 -15.97
CA ALA A 152 -27.13 0.68 -16.33
C ALA A 152 -27.09 -0.82 -16.00
N GLY A 153 -26.76 -1.65 -16.99
CA GLY A 153 -26.39 -3.04 -16.76
C GLY A 153 -24.89 -3.20 -16.52
N LYS A 154 -24.43 -4.44 -16.44
CA LYS A 154 -23.02 -4.78 -16.28
C LYS A 154 -22.52 -5.57 -17.48
N ILE A 155 -21.42 -5.13 -18.04
CA ILE A 155 -20.70 -5.84 -19.10
C ILE A 155 -19.37 -6.35 -18.56
N VAL A 156 -18.88 -7.39 -19.22
CA VAL A 156 -17.57 -7.98 -18.97
C VAL A 156 -16.73 -7.80 -20.22
N VAL A 157 -15.59 -7.13 -20.09
CA VAL A 157 -14.65 -6.88 -21.18
C VAL A 157 -13.29 -7.46 -20.79
N SER A 158 -12.67 -8.21 -21.70
CA SER A 158 -11.31 -8.74 -21.50
C SER A 158 -10.28 -7.85 -22.18
N ILE A 159 -9.34 -7.32 -21.41
CA ILE A 159 -8.23 -6.50 -21.91
C ILE A 159 -6.94 -7.02 -21.27
N GLY A 160 -5.92 -7.30 -22.08
CA GLY A 160 -4.60 -7.70 -21.59
C GLY A 160 -4.58 -9.01 -20.79
N GLY A 161 -5.57 -9.89 -20.95
CA GLY A 161 -5.68 -11.14 -20.20
C GLY A 161 -6.36 -11.01 -18.83
N ALA A 162 -6.79 -9.81 -18.44
CA ALA A 162 -7.63 -9.57 -17.28
C ALA A 162 -9.08 -9.27 -17.72
N THR A 163 -10.03 -9.65 -16.87
CA THR A 163 -11.46 -9.48 -17.10
C THR A 163 -11.97 -8.34 -16.22
N HIS A 164 -12.53 -7.31 -16.83
CA HIS A 164 -13.03 -6.12 -16.14
C HIS A 164 -14.56 -6.07 -16.20
N GLU A 165 -15.19 -5.89 -15.04
CA GLU A 165 -16.62 -5.60 -14.93
C GLU A 165 -16.86 -4.09 -15.04
N LEU A 166 -17.69 -3.67 -15.97
CA LEU A 166 -17.99 -2.25 -16.22
C LEU A 166 -19.50 -2.03 -16.25
N GLN A 167 -19.95 -0.83 -15.87
CA GLN A 167 -21.35 -0.44 -16.06
C GLN A 167 -21.56 0.06 -17.48
N ALA A 168 -22.62 -0.42 -18.13
CA ALA A 168 -22.92 -0.06 -19.50
C ALA A 168 -24.40 0.27 -19.71
N VAL A 169 -24.64 1.18 -20.65
CA VAL A 169 -25.97 1.58 -21.10
C VAL A 169 -26.08 1.30 -22.60
N ALA A 170 -27.26 0.93 -23.05
CA ALA A 170 -27.58 0.64 -24.44
C ALA A 170 -28.93 1.25 -24.80
N GLU A 171 -29.08 1.68 -26.06
CA GLU A 171 -30.37 2.19 -26.56
C GLU A 171 -31.38 1.04 -26.74
N GLU A 172 -30.90 -0.12 -27.18
CA GLU A 172 -31.70 -1.34 -27.32
C GLU A 172 -31.58 -2.24 -26.07
N PRO A 173 -32.63 -2.99 -25.72
CA PRO A 173 -32.56 -3.98 -24.65
C PRO A 173 -31.61 -5.13 -25.03
N LEU A 174 -30.60 -5.37 -24.19
CA LEU A 174 -29.60 -6.42 -24.41
C LEU A 174 -29.72 -7.49 -23.31
N PRO A 175 -30.07 -8.75 -23.66
CA PRO A 175 -30.11 -9.85 -22.70
C PRO A 175 -28.70 -10.31 -22.32
N THR A 176 -28.58 -10.98 -21.18
CA THR A 176 -27.34 -11.60 -20.70
C THR A 176 -26.77 -12.57 -21.76
N GLY A 177 -25.45 -12.56 -21.93
CA GLY A 177 -24.73 -13.38 -22.91
C GLY A 177 -24.60 -12.75 -24.30
N THR A 178 -25.17 -11.56 -24.53
CA THR A 178 -25.06 -10.90 -25.85
C THR A 178 -23.65 -10.34 -26.08
N PRO A 179 -23.03 -10.58 -27.25
CA PRO A 179 -21.77 -9.95 -27.62
C PRO A 179 -21.97 -8.46 -27.91
N ILE A 180 -21.16 -7.62 -27.29
CA ILE A 180 -21.22 -6.16 -27.41
C ILE A 180 -19.88 -5.58 -27.77
N VAL A 181 -19.88 -4.38 -28.34
CA VAL A 181 -18.69 -3.55 -28.52
C VAL A 181 -18.91 -2.23 -27.79
N VAL A 182 -17.87 -1.82 -27.05
CA VAL A 182 -17.86 -0.52 -26.35
C VAL A 182 -17.59 0.57 -27.37
N VAL A 183 -18.56 1.48 -27.55
CA VAL A 183 -18.46 2.56 -28.55
C VAL A 183 -17.82 3.80 -27.93
N LYS A 184 -18.24 4.18 -26.71
CA LYS A 184 -17.80 5.42 -26.08
C LYS A 184 -17.91 5.37 -24.56
N SER A 185 -16.93 5.92 -23.86
CA SER A 185 -17.04 6.23 -22.44
C SER A 185 -17.84 7.53 -22.22
N LEU A 186 -18.87 7.48 -21.38
CA LEU A 186 -19.72 8.65 -21.06
C LEU A 186 -19.18 9.45 -19.88
N ASP A 187 -18.75 8.77 -18.80
CA ASP A 187 -18.50 9.40 -17.49
C ASP A 187 -17.38 8.71 -16.71
N GLY A 188 -16.49 7.97 -17.40
CA GLY A 188 -15.43 7.14 -16.80
C GLY A 188 -15.94 5.88 -16.06
N LYS A 189 -17.19 5.89 -15.59
CA LYS A 189 -17.86 4.77 -14.91
C LYS A 189 -18.91 4.07 -15.77
N ARG A 190 -19.50 4.79 -16.75
CA ARG A 190 -20.55 4.30 -17.65
C ARG A 190 -20.06 4.28 -19.09
N PHE A 191 -20.31 3.16 -19.77
CA PHE A 191 -19.91 2.93 -21.15
C PHE A 191 -21.14 2.75 -22.05
N LEU A 192 -21.15 3.42 -23.20
CA LEU A 192 -22.13 3.17 -24.24
C LEU A 192 -21.71 1.93 -25.03
N VAL A 193 -22.60 0.95 -25.12
CA VAL A 193 -22.36 -0.30 -25.84
C VAL A 193 -23.38 -0.52 -26.94
N GLU A 194 -22.91 -1.10 -28.03
CA GLU A 194 -23.74 -1.55 -29.14
C GLU A 194 -23.60 -3.06 -29.33
N LYS A 195 -24.66 -3.68 -29.84
CA LYS A 195 -24.64 -5.10 -30.19
C LYS A 195 -23.71 -5.33 -31.38
N VAL A 196 -22.83 -6.31 -31.27
CA VAL A 196 -22.04 -6.77 -32.42
C VAL A 196 -22.99 -7.48 -33.39
N LYS A 197 -23.05 -7.00 -34.63
CA LYS A 197 -23.76 -7.65 -35.74
C LYS A 197 -23.10 -8.96 -36.15
#